data_AF-A0A2A4SWV7-F1
#
_entry.id   AF-A0A2A4SWV7-F1
#
_cell.length_a   1.000
_cell.length_b   1.000
_cell.length_c   1.000
_cell.angle_alpha   90.00
_cell.angle_beta   90.00
_cell.angle_gamma   90.00
#
_symmetry.space_group_name_H-M   'P 1'
#
loop_
_entity.id
_entity.type
_entity.pdbx_description
1 polymer ?
#
loop_
_entity_poly.entity_id
_entity_poly.type
_entity_poly.pdbx_seq_one_letter_code
_entity_poly.pdbx_strand_id
1 'polypeptide(L)'
;MPNIGEEICGEYLKNIEGCDFITYNITNPDIQGEIDVIGIKLLKKEIYVCESAVHTGGLQYVSHNRPDDYARFLSKFNKDIQYAKKYFNDYVIKLMLWSPVVKVTPKAKYNTYEELQRLKKEIQLKHNLELQLIINEAYSQALLDLKNYVKTQTAMMTSPVMRVFQIEQSLEKHLNNLEKKNIKK
;
A
#
# COMPACT_ATOMS: atom_id res chain seq x y z
N MET A 1 -2.52 -15.09 -6.31
CA MET A 1 -1.12 -14.65 -6.19
C MET A 1 -1.16 -13.15 -6.23
N PRO A 2 -0.59 -12.44 -5.23
CA PRO A 2 -0.71 -11.00 -5.16
C PRO A 2 -0.05 -10.36 -6.37
N ASN A 3 -0.59 -9.23 -6.82
CA ASN A 3 0.09 -8.38 -7.80
C ASN A 3 1.25 -7.63 -7.14
N ILE A 4 2.15 -7.03 -7.93
CA ILE A 4 3.36 -6.37 -7.38
C ILE A 4 3.03 -5.22 -6.42
N GLY A 5 1.90 -4.53 -6.63
CA GLY A 5 1.43 -3.47 -5.75
C GLY A 5 0.93 -3.98 -4.41
N GLU A 6 0.21 -5.09 -4.42
CA GLU A 6 -0.19 -5.82 -3.21
C GLU A 6 1.04 -6.35 -2.47
N GLU A 7 2.02 -6.92 -3.17
CA GLU A 7 3.25 -7.43 -2.57
C GLU A 7 4.08 -6.30 -1.93
N ILE A 8 4.23 -5.14 -2.58
CA ILE A 8 4.89 -3.96 -2.00
C ILE A 8 4.18 -3.53 -0.71
N CYS A 9 2.85 -3.43 -0.73
CA CYS A 9 2.05 -3.08 0.44
C CYS A 9 2.26 -4.09 1.57
N GLY A 10 2.15 -5.39 1.28
CA GLY A 10 2.32 -6.45 2.27
C GLY A 10 3.73 -6.50 2.87
N GLU A 11 4.77 -6.30 2.07
CA GLU A 11 6.15 -6.24 2.57
C GLU A 11 6.40 -4.99 3.41
N TYR A 12 5.74 -3.86 3.10
CA TYR A 12 5.78 -2.68 3.96
C TYR A 12 5.10 -2.95 5.30
N LEU A 13 3.89 -3.54 5.28
CA LEU A 13 3.18 -3.91 6.51
C LEU A 13 4.00 -4.88 7.37
N LYS A 14 4.69 -5.85 6.75
CA LYS A 14 5.50 -6.83 7.46
C LYS A 14 6.77 -6.23 8.04
N ASN A 15 7.58 -5.59 7.22
CA ASN A 15 8.95 -5.23 7.59
C ASN A 15 9.07 -3.81 8.19
N ILE A 16 8.15 -2.90 7.85
CA ILE A 16 8.19 -1.51 8.31
C ILE A 16 7.16 -1.28 9.42
N GLU A 17 5.89 -1.65 9.20
CA GLU A 17 4.88 -1.53 10.25
C GLU A 17 5.07 -2.60 11.35
N GLY A 18 5.66 -3.74 11.01
CA GLY A 18 5.88 -4.85 11.95
C GLY A 18 4.63 -5.69 12.20
N CYS A 19 3.83 -5.94 11.16
CA CYS A 19 2.71 -6.88 11.23
C CYS A 19 3.21 -8.32 11.34
N ASP A 20 2.57 -9.10 12.21
CA ASP A 20 2.89 -10.51 12.47
C ASP A 20 2.42 -11.40 11.31
N PHE A 21 1.25 -11.06 10.72
CA PHE A 21 0.64 -11.81 9.62
C PHE A 21 0.25 -10.88 8.50
N ILE A 22 0.52 -11.30 7.27
CA ILE A 22 0.05 -10.66 6.05
C ILE A 22 -0.75 -11.69 5.25
N THR A 23 -1.92 -11.29 4.78
CA THR A 23 -2.71 -12.06 3.82
C THR A 23 -3.17 -11.17 2.69
N TYR A 24 -3.40 -11.76 1.53
CA TYR A 24 -3.71 -11.08 0.28
C TYR A 24 -5.03 -11.59 -0.27
N ASN A 25 -5.69 -10.80 -1.11
CA ASN A 25 -6.85 -11.20 -1.89
C ASN A 25 -7.98 -11.81 -1.04
N ILE A 26 -8.30 -11.15 0.08
CA ILE A 26 -9.24 -11.67 1.07
C ILE A 26 -10.65 -11.48 0.56
N THR A 27 -11.31 -12.58 0.20
CA THR A 27 -12.73 -12.55 -0.17
C THR A 27 -13.58 -12.28 1.07
N ASN A 28 -14.48 -11.30 0.97
CA ASN A 28 -15.45 -11.07 2.04
C ASN A 28 -16.51 -12.19 2.00
N PRO A 29 -16.72 -12.95 3.10
CA PRO A 29 -17.63 -14.10 3.11
C PRO A 29 -19.12 -13.71 3.11
N ASP A 30 -19.45 -12.47 3.50
CA ASP A 30 -20.83 -12.03 3.68
C ASP A 30 -21.37 -11.23 2.49
N ILE A 31 -20.48 -10.58 1.75
CA ILE A 31 -20.82 -9.68 0.65
C ILE A 31 -19.81 -9.81 -0.47
N GLN A 32 -20.25 -9.58 -1.71
CA GLN A 32 -19.36 -9.60 -2.85
C GLN A 32 -18.33 -8.47 -2.76
N GLY A 33 -17.06 -8.86 -2.70
CA GLY A 33 -15.91 -7.96 -2.63
C GLY A 33 -14.66 -8.71 -2.18
N GLU A 34 -13.54 -8.06 -2.41
CA GLU A 34 -12.20 -8.52 -2.04
C GLU A 34 -11.47 -7.36 -1.38
N ILE A 35 -10.70 -7.68 -0.35
CA ILE A 35 -9.74 -6.77 0.28
C ILE A 35 -8.36 -7.15 -0.25
N ASP A 36 -7.64 -6.19 -0.81
CA ASP A 36 -6.40 -6.48 -1.52
C ASP A 36 -5.31 -7.02 -0.57
N VAL A 37 -5.08 -6.35 0.57
CA VAL A 37 -4.09 -6.78 1.59
C VAL A 37 -4.60 -6.53 3.01
N ILE A 38 -4.39 -7.51 3.89
CA ILE A 38 -4.57 -7.36 5.34
C ILE A 38 -3.27 -7.66 6.06
N GLY A 39 -2.90 -6.77 6.99
CA GLY A 39 -1.83 -6.98 7.98
C GLY A 39 -2.41 -7.02 9.39
N ILE A 40 -1.89 -7.89 10.25
CA ILE A 40 -2.36 -8.03 11.64
C ILE A 40 -1.18 -7.91 12.61
N LYS A 41 -1.33 -7.09 13.65
CA LYS A 41 -0.49 -7.11 14.85
C LYS A 41 -1.27 -7.69 16.01
N LEU A 42 -0.95 -8.91 16.42
CA LEU A 42 -1.72 -9.64 17.42
C LEU A 42 -1.65 -8.98 18.80
N LEU A 43 -0.44 -8.65 19.28
CA LEU A 43 -0.26 -8.12 20.63
C LEU A 43 -0.86 -6.72 20.80
N LYS A 44 -0.76 -5.88 19.77
CA LYS A 44 -1.33 -4.54 19.77
C LYS A 44 -2.82 -4.52 19.40
N LYS A 45 -3.36 -5.66 18.96
CA LYS A 45 -4.70 -5.77 18.36
C LYS A 45 -4.91 -4.70 17.29
N GLU A 46 -4.03 -4.63 16.30
CA GLU A 46 -4.19 -3.71 15.16
C GLU A 46 -4.43 -4.52 13.89
N ILE A 47 -5.41 -4.11 13.09
CA ILE A 47 -5.65 -4.64 11.76
C ILE A 47 -5.46 -3.54 10.73
N TYR A 48 -4.57 -3.80 9.78
CA TYR A 48 -4.31 -2.97 8.62
C TYR A 48 -5.13 -3.53 7.47
N VAL A 49 -5.97 -2.70 6.88
CA VAL A 49 -6.87 -3.05 5.79
C VAL A 49 -6.54 -2.14 4.63
N CYS A 50 -6.02 -2.70 3.55
CA CYS A 50 -5.36 -1.96 2.50
C CYS A 50 -5.93 -2.28 1.14
N GLU A 51 -6.15 -1.21 0.37
CA GLU A 51 -6.52 -1.26 -1.04
C GLU A 51 -5.33 -0.77 -1.88
N SER A 52 -5.00 -1.48 -2.96
CA SER A 52 -3.82 -1.22 -3.80
C SER A 52 -4.22 -0.99 -5.25
N ALA A 53 -4.06 0.26 -5.71
CA ALA A 53 -4.37 0.69 -7.07
C ALA A 53 -3.10 1.16 -7.79
N VAL A 54 -2.29 0.21 -8.28
CA VAL A 54 -0.97 0.50 -8.87
C VAL A 54 -1.06 0.72 -10.38
N HIS A 55 -1.53 1.92 -10.75
CA HIS A 55 -1.53 2.38 -12.14
C HIS A 55 -0.34 3.30 -12.43
N THR A 56 0.50 2.95 -13.42
CA THR A 56 1.68 3.73 -13.80
C THR A 56 1.33 5.01 -14.58
N GLY A 57 0.19 5.03 -15.28
CA GLY A 57 -0.31 6.19 -16.03
C GLY A 57 -1.03 7.24 -15.19
N GLY A 58 -1.20 6.99 -13.89
CA GLY A 58 -2.03 7.77 -12.97
C GLY A 58 -3.32 7.06 -12.59
N LEU A 59 -3.73 7.23 -11.33
CA LEU A 59 -5.02 6.77 -10.82
C LEU A 59 -6.16 7.53 -11.49
N GLN A 60 -7.00 6.82 -12.23
CA GLN A 60 -8.22 7.38 -12.81
C GLN A 60 -9.21 6.26 -13.17
N TYR A 61 -10.12 5.96 -12.26
CA TYR A 61 -11.28 5.12 -12.57
C TYR A 61 -12.31 5.93 -13.35
N VAL A 62 -12.88 5.30 -14.37
CA VAL A 62 -13.91 5.89 -15.22
C VAL A 62 -15.12 4.97 -15.26
N SER A 63 -16.30 5.54 -15.04
CA SER A 63 -17.60 4.89 -15.19
C SER A 63 -18.47 5.80 -16.06
N HIS A 64 -19.08 5.25 -17.12
CA HIS A 64 -19.92 6.02 -18.06
C HIS A 64 -19.24 7.30 -18.59
N ASN A 65 -17.95 7.20 -18.94
CA ASN A 65 -17.10 8.32 -19.39
C ASN A 65 -16.95 9.48 -18.37
N ARG A 66 -17.14 9.19 -17.07
CA ARG A 66 -16.93 10.15 -15.98
C ARG A 66 -15.98 9.57 -14.94
N PRO A 67 -15.10 10.39 -14.33
CA PRO A 67 -14.27 9.96 -13.22
C PRO A 67 -15.12 9.43 -12.05
N ASP A 68 -14.68 8.31 -11.47
CA ASP A 68 -15.45 7.52 -10.50
C ASP A 68 -14.60 7.09 -9.28
N ASP A 69 -13.41 7.69 -9.10
CA ASP A 69 -12.46 7.33 -8.05
C ASP A 69 -13.12 7.35 -6.66
N TYR A 70 -13.79 8.45 -6.31
CA TYR A 70 -14.44 8.61 -5.01
C TYR A 70 -15.50 7.54 -4.74
N ALA A 71 -16.46 7.34 -5.64
CA ALA A 71 -17.57 6.43 -5.39
C ALA A 71 -17.09 4.98 -5.35
N ARG A 72 -16.12 4.62 -6.22
CA ARG A 72 -15.51 3.29 -6.23
C ARG A 72 -14.79 3.00 -4.92
N PHE A 73 -13.89 3.87 -4.49
CA PHE A 73 -13.16 3.65 -3.24
C PHE A 73 -14.04 3.77 -2.00
N LEU A 74 -15.03 4.66 -1.99
CA LEU A 74 -15.99 4.73 -0.89
C LEU A 74 -16.78 3.42 -0.77
N SER A 75 -17.19 2.84 -1.90
CA SER A 75 -17.86 1.54 -1.91
C SER A 75 -16.95 0.44 -1.36
N LYS A 76 -15.70 0.35 -1.83
CA LYS A 76 -14.71 -0.61 -1.32
C LYS A 76 -14.48 -0.45 0.19
N PHE A 77 -14.03 0.71 0.65
CA PHE A 77 -13.75 0.93 2.07
C PHE A 77 -14.95 0.75 2.99
N ASN A 78 -16.18 1.03 2.56
CA ASN A 78 -17.35 0.71 3.39
C ASN A 78 -17.49 -0.80 3.63
N LYS A 79 -17.22 -1.63 2.61
CA LYS A 79 -17.23 -3.09 2.72
C LYS A 79 -16.08 -3.58 3.60
N ASP A 80 -14.91 -2.99 3.45
CA ASP A 80 -13.71 -3.41 4.19
C ASP A 80 -13.82 -3.04 5.68
N ILE A 81 -14.38 -1.86 5.97
CA ILE A 81 -14.70 -1.45 7.34
C ILE A 81 -15.75 -2.36 7.95
N GLN A 82 -16.77 -2.76 7.19
CA GLN A 82 -17.78 -3.71 7.68
C GLN A 82 -17.15 -5.07 8.01
N TYR A 83 -16.26 -5.57 7.15
CA TYR A 83 -15.51 -6.79 7.39
C TYR A 83 -14.67 -6.68 8.68
N ALA A 84 -13.85 -5.64 8.79
CA ALA A 84 -12.96 -5.44 9.93
C ALA A 84 -13.74 -5.27 11.24
N LYS A 85 -14.81 -4.47 11.26
CA LYS A 85 -15.67 -4.29 12.44
C LYS A 85 -16.37 -5.59 12.85
N LYS A 86 -16.69 -6.49 11.91
CA LYS A 86 -17.36 -7.76 12.21
C LYS A 86 -16.38 -8.80 12.76
N TYR A 87 -15.27 -9.03 12.08
CA TYR A 87 -14.34 -10.12 12.37
C TYR A 87 -13.20 -9.75 13.31
N PHE A 88 -12.93 -8.46 13.49
CA PHE A 88 -11.85 -7.91 14.31
C PHE A 88 -12.39 -6.77 15.20
N ASN A 89 -13.54 -7.01 15.84
CA ASN A 89 -14.29 -5.98 16.59
C ASN A 89 -13.52 -5.38 17.78
N ASP A 90 -12.53 -6.11 18.31
CA ASP A 90 -11.68 -5.70 19.42
C ASP A 90 -10.30 -5.18 18.95
N TYR A 91 -10.11 -5.02 17.64
CA TYR A 91 -8.90 -4.48 17.04
C TYR A 91 -9.06 -3.01 16.64
N VAL A 92 -7.96 -2.27 16.73
CA VAL A 92 -7.84 -0.95 16.12
C VAL A 92 -7.70 -1.11 14.61
N ILE A 93 -8.66 -0.56 13.87
CA ILE A 93 -8.71 -0.62 12.42
C ILE A 93 -7.85 0.51 11.82
N LYS A 94 -6.89 0.15 10.97
CA LYS A 94 -6.02 1.07 10.21
C LYS A 94 -6.33 0.90 8.73
N LEU A 95 -6.85 1.94 8.08
CA LEU A 95 -7.18 1.90 6.65
C LEU A 95 -6.07 2.54 5.85
N MET A 96 -5.67 1.91 4.74
CA MET A 96 -4.68 2.48 3.81
C MET A 96 -5.13 2.35 2.36
N LEU A 97 -4.89 3.40 1.57
CA LEU A 97 -4.97 3.35 0.11
C LEU A 97 -3.58 3.54 -0.48
N TRP A 98 -3.15 2.60 -1.31
CA TRP A 98 -1.85 2.60 -1.97
C TRP A 98 -2.00 2.91 -3.46
N SER A 99 -1.33 3.96 -3.94
CA SER A 99 -1.27 4.26 -5.37
C SER A 99 -0.03 5.10 -5.70
N PRO A 100 0.88 4.64 -6.58
CA PRO A 100 2.16 5.32 -6.81
C PRO A 100 2.01 6.68 -7.48
N VAL A 101 1.05 6.81 -8.40
CA VAL A 101 0.90 8.01 -9.23
C VAL A 101 -0.54 8.52 -9.12
N VAL A 102 -0.72 9.63 -8.42
CA VAL A 102 -1.96 10.39 -8.35
C VAL A 102 -1.69 11.79 -8.90
N LYS A 103 -2.23 12.06 -10.09
CA LYS A 103 -2.03 13.34 -10.76
C LYS A 103 -2.74 14.46 -9.97
N VAL A 104 -1.98 15.51 -9.67
CA VAL A 104 -2.53 16.74 -9.09
C VAL A 104 -2.57 17.77 -10.22
N THR A 105 -3.77 18.09 -10.68
CA THR A 105 -3.95 19.12 -11.72
C THR A 105 -4.79 20.25 -11.14
N PRO A 106 -4.15 21.35 -10.72
CA PRO A 106 -4.86 22.50 -10.18
C PRO A 106 -5.93 22.99 -11.17
N LYS A 107 -7.15 23.24 -10.69
CA LYS A 107 -8.30 23.72 -11.48
C LYS A 107 -8.85 22.74 -12.52
N ALA A 108 -8.42 21.47 -12.52
CA ALA A 108 -9.10 20.47 -13.33
C ALA A 108 -10.53 20.26 -12.82
N LYS A 109 -11.49 20.09 -13.75
CA LYS A 109 -12.89 19.77 -13.42
C LYS A 109 -13.00 18.49 -12.57
N TYR A 110 -12.06 17.56 -12.75
CA TYR A 110 -11.93 16.35 -11.96
C TYR A 110 -10.48 16.22 -11.51
N ASN A 111 -10.27 16.29 -10.20
CA ASN A 111 -8.97 16.19 -9.58
C ASN A 111 -8.97 14.96 -8.65
N THR A 112 -8.33 13.87 -9.08
CA THR A 112 -8.29 12.61 -8.32
C THR A 112 -7.74 12.83 -6.92
N TYR A 113 -6.75 13.72 -6.73
CA TYR A 113 -6.25 14.03 -5.39
C TYR A 113 -7.33 14.63 -4.49
N GLU A 114 -8.12 15.59 -5.00
CA GLU A 114 -9.23 16.19 -4.23
C GLU A 114 -10.32 15.16 -3.90
N GLU A 115 -10.65 14.26 -4.83
CA GLU A 115 -11.59 13.16 -4.59
C GLU A 115 -11.07 12.19 -3.51
N LEU A 116 -9.77 11.90 -3.46
CA LEU A 116 -9.18 11.10 -2.39
C LEU A 116 -9.17 11.84 -1.03
N GLN A 117 -8.94 13.16 -1.03
CA GLN A 117 -9.07 13.96 0.19
C GLN A 117 -10.52 14.00 0.69
N ARG A 118 -11.49 14.08 -0.23
CA ARG A 118 -12.91 13.98 0.08
C ARG A 118 -13.24 12.61 0.67
N LEU A 119 -12.75 11.52 0.08
CA LEU A 119 -12.90 10.16 0.59
C LEU A 119 -12.36 10.04 2.02
N LYS A 120 -11.14 10.54 2.29
CA LYS A 120 -10.55 10.52 3.63
C LYS A 120 -11.44 11.21 4.66
N LYS A 121 -11.98 12.39 4.31
CA LYS A 121 -12.92 13.13 5.18
C LYS A 121 -14.22 12.37 5.40
N GLU A 122 -14.81 11.79 4.35
CA GLU A 122 -16.05 11.02 4.44
C GLU A 122 -15.90 9.81 5.38
N ILE A 123 -14.80 9.05 5.24
CA ILE A 123 -14.52 7.90 6.12
C ILE A 123 -14.36 8.35 7.57
N GLN A 124 -13.62 9.43 7.82
CA GLN A 124 -13.47 9.98 9.18
C GLN A 124 -14.81 10.39 9.78
N LEU A 125 -15.65 11.10 9.02
CA LEU A 125 -16.96 11.57 9.50
C LEU A 125 -17.92 10.41 9.77
N LYS A 126 -17.99 9.43 8.86
CA LYS A 126 -18.99 8.35 8.93
C LYS A 126 -18.60 7.23 9.89
N HIS A 127 -17.31 6.91 9.99
CA HIS A 127 -16.83 5.74 10.73
C HIS A 127 -15.94 6.08 11.91
N ASN A 128 -15.54 7.34 12.09
CA ASN A 128 -14.52 7.76 13.05
C ASN A 128 -13.20 6.99 12.90
N LEU A 129 -12.82 6.73 11.64
CA LEU A 129 -11.58 6.05 11.27
C LEU A 129 -10.76 6.95 10.34
N GLU A 130 -9.44 6.91 10.48
CA GLU A 130 -8.55 7.60 9.55
C GLU A 130 -8.22 6.71 8.35
N LEU A 131 -8.42 7.25 7.14
CA LEU A 131 -7.83 6.68 5.92
C LEU A 131 -6.44 7.30 5.67
N GLN A 132 -5.41 6.46 5.69
CA GLN A 132 -4.06 6.84 5.30
C GLN A 132 -3.91 6.72 3.78
N LEU A 133 -3.39 7.78 3.14
CA LEU A 133 -3.14 7.81 1.71
C LEU A 133 -1.65 7.63 1.47
N ILE A 134 -1.25 6.44 1.02
CA ILE A 134 0.13 6.14 0.61
C ILE A 134 0.23 6.38 -0.90
N ILE A 135 0.34 7.67 -1.23
CA ILE A 135 0.33 8.15 -2.61
C ILE A 135 1.53 9.05 -2.91
N ASN A 136 1.94 9.14 -4.17
CA ASN A 136 3.01 10.03 -4.64
C ASN A 136 4.28 9.95 -3.76
N GLU A 137 4.63 11.03 -3.06
CA GLU A 137 5.80 11.11 -2.19
C GLU A 137 5.76 10.09 -1.06
N ALA A 138 4.59 9.82 -0.47
CA ALA A 138 4.45 8.82 0.58
C ALA A 138 4.69 7.40 0.05
N TYR A 139 4.24 7.11 -1.19
CA TYR A 139 4.54 5.84 -1.85
C TYR A 139 6.03 5.71 -2.17
N SER A 140 6.65 6.79 -2.68
CA SER A 140 8.10 6.83 -2.93
C SER A 140 8.90 6.59 -1.64
N GLN A 141 8.48 7.21 -0.54
CA GLN A 141 9.09 7.01 0.77
C GLN A 141 8.95 5.57 1.25
N ALA A 142 7.77 4.95 1.08
CA ALA A 142 7.56 3.55 1.44
C ALA A 142 8.51 2.60 0.69
N LEU A 143 8.77 2.85 -0.61
CA LEU A 143 9.77 2.09 -1.36
C LEU A 143 11.19 2.31 -0.82
N LEU A 144 11.53 3.55 -0.46
CA LEU A 144 12.84 3.86 0.11
C LEU A 144 13.03 3.17 1.47
N ASP A 145 11.99 3.12 2.30
CA ASP A 145 12.03 2.45 3.60
C ASP A 145 12.27 0.94 3.43
N LEU A 146 11.60 0.30 2.48
CA LEU A 146 11.86 -1.10 2.12
C LEU A 146 13.29 -1.33 1.61
N LYS A 147 13.79 -0.44 0.74
CA LYS A 147 15.18 -0.49 0.26
C LYS A 147 16.19 -0.28 1.39
N ASN A 148 15.88 0.57 2.36
CA ASN A 148 16.73 0.76 3.54
C ASN A 148 16.67 -0.41 4.50
N TYR A 149 15.50 -1.04 4.65
CA TYR A 149 15.35 -2.25 5.43
C TYR A 149 16.24 -3.37 4.89
N VAL A 150 16.24 -3.65 3.59
CA VAL A 150 17.08 -4.74 3.04
C VAL A 150 18.59 -4.49 3.22
N LYS A 151 19.05 -3.24 3.37
CA LYS A 151 20.47 -2.92 3.66
C LYS A 151 20.92 -3.48 4.99
N THR A 152 20.01 -3.59 5.97
CA THR A 152 20.32 -4.09 7.31
C THR A 152 20.18 -5.60 7.42
N GLN A 153 19.63 -6.27 6.39
CA GLN A 153 19.37 -7.71 6.40
C GLN A 153 20.52 -8.49 5.76
N THR A 154 21.01 -9.49 6.49
CA THR A 154 21.97 -10.49 5.99
C THR A 154 21.28 -11.75 5.48
N ALA A 155 20.10 -12.07 6.02
CA ALA A 155 19.29 -13.19 5.57
C ALA A 155 18.73 -12.95 4.16
N MET A 156 18.51 -14.04 3.42
CA MET A 156 17.89 -13.97 2.10
C MET A 156 16.43 -13.51 2.21
N MET A 157 16.07 -12.45 1.48
CA MET A 157 14.67 -12.04 1.36
C MET A 157 13.92 -13.00 0.44
N THR A 158 12.73 -13.45 0.87
CA THR A 158 11.98 -14.51 0.19
C THR A 158 10.96 -14.00 -0.82
N SER A 159 10.46 -12.78 -0.64
CA SER A 159 9.56 -12.15 -1.60
C SER A 159 10.31 -11.62 -2.82
N PRO A 160 9.79 -11.81 -4.04
CA PRO A 160 10.34 -11.21 -5.26
C PRO A 160 10.72 -9.73 -5.12
N VAL A 161 9.83 -8.88 -4.58
CA VAL A 161 10.09 -7.44 -4.46
C VAL A 161 11.32 -7.16 -3.58
N MET A 162 11.35 -7.74 -2.38
CA MET A 162 12.45 -7.53 -1.44
C MET A 162 13.74 -8.16 -1.93
N ARG A 163 13.66 -9.28 -2.66
CA ARG A 163 14.81 -9.93 -3.25
C ARG A 163 15.45 -9.08 -4.34
N VAL A 164 14.65 -8.42 -5.19
CA VAL A 164 15.17 -7.45 -6.17
C VAL A 164 15.91 -6.32 -5.47
N PHE A 165 15.34 -5.71 -4.42
CA PHE A 165 16.03 -4.65 -3.67
C PHE A 165 17.34 -5.14 -3.02
N GLN A 166 17.35 -6.36 -2.48
CA GLN A 166 18.57 -6.94 -1.92
C GLN A 166 19.66 -7.18 -2.98
N ILE A 167 19.27 -7.61 -4.18
CA ILE A 167 20.18 -7.78 -5.32
C ILE A 167 20.74 -6.43 -5.78
N GLU A 168 19.89 -5.42 -5.99
CA GLU A 168 20.30 -4.06 -6.33
C GLU A 168 21.35 -3.54 -5.33
N GLN A 169 21.08 -3.70 -4.03
CA GLN A 169 21.98 -3.26 -2.98
C GLN A 169 23.33 -3.99 -2.98
N SER A 170 23.30 -5.31 -3.20
CA SER A 170 24.50 -6.13 -3.25
C SER A 170 25.37 -5.76 -4.44
N LEU A 171 24.75 -5.49 -5.60
CA LEU A 171 25.42 -5.00 -6.79
C LEU A 171 26.05 -3.62 -6.56
N GLU A 172 25.29 -2.66 -6.02
CA GLU A 172 25.79 -1.31 -5.70
C GLU A 172 27.02 -1.38 -4.79
N LYS A 173 26.97 -2.19 -3.72
CA LYS A 173 28.10 -2.40 -2.80
C LYS A 173 29.31 -3.00 -3.53
N HIS A 174 29.09 -3.97 -4.42
CA HIS A 174 30.17 -4.58 -5.20
C HIS A 174 30.82 -3.57 -6.14
N LEU A 175 30.03 -2.79 -6.88
CA LEU A 175 30.50 -1.75 -7.79
C LEU A 175 31.33 -0.69 -7.05
N ASN A 176 30.84 -0.19 -5.92
CA ASN A 176 31.57 0.77 -5.08
C ASN A 176 32.92 0.20 -4.58
N ASN A 177 33.00 -1.11 -4.33
CA ASN A 177 34.25 -1.76 -3.93
C ASN A 177 35.24 -1.91 -5.10
N LEU A 178 34.76 -2.16 -6.32
CA LEU A 178 35.62 -2.21 -7.51
C LEU A 178 36.22 -0.83 -7.80
N GLU A 179 35.40 0.23 -7.71
CA GLU A 179 35.83 1.61 -7.89
C GLU A 179 36.90 2.01 -6.87
N LYS A 180 36.70 1.71 -5.59
CA LYS A 180 37.71 1.95 -4.52
C LYS A 180 39.02 1.21 -4.76
N LYS A 181 38.98 0.07 -5.46
CA LYS A 181 40.16 -0.74 -5.76
C LYS A 181 40.79 -0.39 -7.12
N ASN A 182 40.28 0.61 -7.84
CA ASN A 182 40.68 0.95 -9.21
C ASN A 182 40.64 -0.25 -10.18
N ILE A 183 39.78 -1.23 -9.91
CA ILE A 183 39.57 -2.37 -10.80
C ILE A 183 38.61 -1.90 -11.89
N LYS A 184 39.15 -1.57 -13.08
CA LYS A 184 38.32 -1.25 -14.25
C LYS A 184 37.55 -2.50 -14.68
N LYS A 185 36.28 -2.27 -15.02
CA LYS A 185 35.34 -3.28 -15.53
C LYS A 185 35.79 -3.83 -16.87
#